data_AF-A0A5B9Y9P8-F1
#
_entry.id   AF-A0A5B9Y9P8-F1
#
_cell.length_a   1.000
_cell.length_b   1.000
_cell.length_c   1.000
_cell.angle_alpha   90.00
_cell.angle_beta   90.00
_cell.angle_gamma   90.00
#
_symmetry.space_group_name_H-M   'P 1'
#
loop_
_entity.id
_entity.type
_entity.pdbx_description
1 polymer ?
#
loop_
_entity_poly.entity_id
_entity_poly.type
_entity_poly.pdbx_seq_one_letter_code
_entity_poly.pdbx_strand_id
1 'polypeptide(L)'
;MMEKTITIQQAAAQLLAEYKKPLKSKDLAKLAQERRLVAPSTAKDPIQSLSQTLERNIRLDKGNKPRLVFVEIEEGRAIGLPEWYEEKKIEKKIACEKIEIPLPADLLNKIKIYQTSFNFYSIEEAIIQLTKKGLGAASQELIDRLKIELDELN
;
A
#
# COMPACT_ATOMS: atom_id res chain seq x y z
N MET A 1 -20.67 2.32 -32.69
CA MET A 1 -20.22 2.65 -31.32
C MET A 1 -18.84 2.04 -31.15
N MET A 2 -17.79 2.82 -30.87
CA MET A 2 -16.47 2.26 -30.60
C MET A 2 -16.51 1.64 -29.20
N GLU A 3 -16.28 0.33 -29.10
CA GLU A 3 -16.05 -0.33 -27.82
C GLU A 3 -14.88 0.36 -27.13
N LYS A 4 -15.06 0.73 -25.86
CA LYS A 4 -14.08 1.51 -25.10
C LYS A 4 -12.89 0.60 -24.77
N THR A 5 -11.85 0.62 -25.61
CA THR A 5 -10.64 -0.19 -25.40
C THR A 5 -9.83 0.33 -24.22
N ILE A 6 -9.29 -0.58 -23.41
CA ILE A 6 -8.41 -0.27 -22.28
C ILE A 6 -6.94 -0.49 -22.65
N THR A 7 -6.04 -0.03 -21.79
CA THR A 7 -4.59 -0.26 -21.97
C THR A 7 -4.24 -1.72 -21.72
N ILE A 8 -3.10 -2.19 -22.25
CA ILE A 8 -2.61 -3.55 -21.98
C ILE A 8 -2.40 -3.83 -20.49
N GLN A 9 -2.04 -2.80 -19.73
CA GLN A 9 -1.88 -2.88 -18.28
C GLN A 9 -3.22 -3.15 -17.58
N GLN A 10 -4.26 -2.40 -17.93
CA GLN A 10 -5.60 -2.57 -17.40
C GLN A 10 -6.20 -3.93 -17.81
N ALA A 11 -6.01 -4.32 -19.07
CA ALA A 11 -6.46 -5.62 -19.56
C ALA A 11 -5.79 -6.78 -18.82
N ALA A 12 -4.47 -6.69 -18.59
CA ALA A 12 -3.74 -7.69 -17.82
C ALA A 12 -4.25 -7.78 -16.37
N ALA A 13 -4.48 -6.65 -15.70
CA ALA A 13 -5.04 -6.64 -14.35
C ALA A 13 -6.44 -7.27 -14.29
N GLN A 14 -7.31 -6.97 -15.27
CA GLN A 14 -8.64 -7.55 -15.36
C GLN A 14 -8.59 -9.07 -15.57
N LEU A 15 -7.74 -9.54 -16.50
CA LEU A 15 -7.56 -10.97 -16.76
C LEU A 15 -7.01 -11.70 -15.53
N LEU A 16 -6.04 -11.11 -14.81
CA LEU A 16 -5.50 -11.72 -13.59
C LEU A 16 -6.56 -11.82 -12.48
N ALA A 17 -7.40 -10.79 -12.32
CA ALA A 17 -8.50 -10.82 -11.36
C ALA A 17 -9.56 -11.89 -11.69
N GLU A 18 -9.82 -12.13 -12.98
CA GLU A 18 -10.76 -13.15 -13.46
C GLU A 18 -10.20 -14.57 -13.29
N TYR A 19 -8.98 -14.81 -13.76
CA TYR A 19 -8.38 -16.14 -13.77
C TYR A 19 -7.81 -16.57 -12.41
N LYS A 20 -7.62 -15.61 -11.48
CA LYS A 20 -7.14 -15.82 -10.11
C LYS A 20 -5.84 -16.63 -10.02
N LYS A 21 -4.97 -16.51 -11.02
CA LYS A 21 -3.66 -17.15 -11.06
C LYS A 21 -2.65 -16.31 -11.85
N PRO A 22 -1.35 -16.43 -11.58
CA PRO A 22 -0.33 -15.79 -12.40
C PRO A 22 -0.34 -16.30 -13.83
N LEU A 23 -0.11 -15.40 -14.78
CA LEU A 23 -0.05 -15.72 -16.20
C LEU A 23 1.20 -15.12 -16.84
N LYS A 24 1.72 -15.75 -17.91
CA LYS A 24 2.86 -15.21 -18.65
C LYS A 24 2.44 -13.98 -19.45
N SER A 25 3.38 -13.07 -19.69
CA SER A 25 3.14 -11.81 -20.41
C SER A 25 2.57 -12.02 -21.81
N LYS A 26 3.05 -13.05 -22.53
CA LYS A 26 2.54 -13.43 -23.86
C LYS A 26 1.10 -13.95 -23.81
N ASP A 27 0.76 -14.74 -22.79
CA ASP A 27 -0.60 -15.27 -22.63
C ASP A 27 -1.59 -14.15 -22.31
N LEU A 28 -1.21 -13.22 -21.43
CA LEU A 28 -2.00 -12.02 -21.14
C LEU A 28 -2.20 -11.15 -22.39
N ALA A 29 -1.15 -10.95 -23.19
CA ALA A 29 -1.25 -10.20 -24.45
C ALA A 29 -2.17 -10.89 -25.47
N LYS A 30 -2.05 -12.21 -25.62
CA LYS A 30 -2.90 -13.01 -26.50
C LYS A 30 -4.37 -12.94 -26.07
N LEU A 31 -4.67 -13.18 -24.79
CA LEU A 31 -6.02 -13.12 -24.24
C LEU A 31 -6.63 -11.71 -24.37
N ALA A 32 -5.83 -10.66 -24.13
CA ALA A 32 -6.29 -9.28 -24.26
C ALA A 32 -6.68 -8.95 -25.71
N GLN A 33 -5.96 -9.48 -26.70
CA GLN A 33 -6.25 -9.28 -28.12
C GLN A 33 -7.44 -10.13 -28.58
N GLU A 34 -7.49 -11.42 -28.19
CA GLU A 34 -8.59 -12.34 -28.51
C GLU A 34 -9.93 -11.82 -27.99
N ARG A 35 -9.94 -11.26 -26.78
CA ARG A 35 -11.13 -10.67 -26.15
C ARG A 35 -11.37 -9.21 -26.53
N ARG A 36 -10.57 -8.65 -27.45
CA ARG A 36 -10.67 -7.24 -27.91
C ARG A 36 -10.68 -6.21 -26.77
N LEU A 37 -10.00 -6.50 -25.67
CA LEU A 37 -9.91 -5.59 -24.52
C LEU A 37 -9.04 -4.38 -24.84
N VAL A 38 -8.00 -4.59 -25.64
CA VAL A 38 -7.04 -3.56 -26.04
C VAL A 38 -7.26 -3.13 -27.47
N ALA A 39 -6.84 -1.90 -27.78
CA ALA A 39 -6.83 -1.43 -29.17
C ALA A 39 -5.97 -2.34 -30.05
N PRO A 40 -6.38 -2.59 -31.30
CA PRO A 40 -5.60 -3.40 -32.23
C PRO A 40 -4.22 -2.75 -32.45
N SER A 41 -3.15 -3.53 -32.24
CA SER A 41 -1.79 -3.08 -32.48
C SER A 41 -1.48 -3.13 -33.97
N THR A 42 -0.83 -2.08 -34.49
CA THR A 42 -0.35 -2.00 -35.88
C THR A 42 1.04 -2.64 -36.05
N ALA A 43 1.63 -3.18 -34.99
CA ALA A 43 2.92 -3.83 -35.03
C ALA A 43 2.90 -5.13 -35.86
N LYS A 44 4.05 -5.51 -36.43
CA LYS A 44 4.23 -6.76 -37.18
C LYS A 44 3.91 -8.01 -36.35
N ASP A 45 4.27 -7.99 -35.07
CA ASP A 45 3.84 -8.97 -34.07
C ASP A 45 3.15 -8.24 -32.90
N PRO A 46 1.80 -8.13 -32.95
CA PRO A 46 1.01 -7.50 -31.90
C PRO A 46 1.23 -8.11 -30.52
N ILE A 47 1.28 -9.44 -30.41
CA ILE A 47 1.37 -10.16 -29.14
C ILE A 47 2.72 -9.88 -28.50
N GLN A 48 3.80 -9.98 -29.28
CA GLN A 48 5.14 -9.68 -28.79
C GLN A 48 5.24 -8.22 -28.34
N SER A 49 4.77 -7.27 -29.15
CA SER A 49 4.80 -5.84 -28.82
C SER A 49 4.04 -5.51 -27.51
N LEU A 50 2.83 -6.05 -27.36
CA LEU A 50 2.01 -5.86 -26.16
C LEU A 50 2.66 -6.50 -24.92
N SER A 51 3.17 -7.74 -25.05
CA SER A 51 3.85 -8.43 -23.96
C SER A 51 5.11 -7.68 -23.47
N GLN A 52 5.92 -7.17 -24.39
CA GLN A 52 7.12 -6.37 -24.07
C GLN A 52 6.77 -5.04 -23.42
N THR A 53 5.70 -4.39 -23.90
CA THR A 53 5.20 -3.14 -23.29
C THR A 53 4.75 -3.39 -21.86
N LEU A 54 3.98 -4.45 -21.62
CA LEU A 54 3.54 -4.86 -20.27
C LEU A 54 4.73 -5.13 -19.35
N GLU A 55 5.70 -5.93 -19.79
CA GLU A 55 6.89 -6.23 -18.99
C GLU A 55 7.74 -4.99 -18.70
N ARG A 56 7.91 -4.11 -19.69
CA ARG A 56 8.63 -2.85 -19.52
C ARG A 56 7.94 -1.96 -18.50
N ASN A 57 6.61 -1.87 -18.55
CA ASN A 57 5.84 -1.05 -17.62
C ASN A 57 6.06 -1.53 -16.18
N ILE A 58 6.00 -2.85 -15.94
CA ILE A 58 6.25 -3.44 -14.62
C ILE A 58 7.70 -3.20 -14.18
N ARG A 59 8.69 -3.47 -15.04
CA ARG A 59 10.11 -3.36 -14.70
C ARG A 59 10.55 -1.94 -14.37
N LEU A 60 10.03 -0.96 -15.10
CA LEU A 60 10.40 0.45 -14.94
C LEU A 60 9.45 1.21 -14.03
N ASP A 61 8.39 0.55 -13.55
CA ASP A 61 7.25 1.15 -12.86
C ASP A 61 6.64 2.38 -13.57
N LYS A 62 6.75 2.41 -14.90
CA LYS A 62 6.26 3.50 -15.76
C LYS A 62 5.11 2.99 -16.60
N GLY A 63 3.89 3.46 -16.34
CA GLY A 63 2.68 2.91 -16.96
C GLY A 63 2.15 1.64 -16.28
N ASN A 64 2.73 1.24 -15.15
CA ASN A 64 2.27 0.13 -14.30
C ASN A 64 1.03 0.53 -13.46
N LYS A 65 -0.05 0.94 -14.14
CA LYS A 65 -1.32 1.36 -13.52
C LYS A 65 -2.49 0.65 -14.21
N PRO A 66 -3.16 -0.32 -13.57
CA PRO A 66 -2.94 -0.83 -12.21
C PRO A 66 -1.57 -1.51 -12.00
N ARG A 67 -1.08 -1.51 -10.76
CA ARG A 67 0.24 -2.09 -10.42
C ARG A 67 0.18 -3.61 -10.52
N LEU A 68 1.10 -4.17 -11.30
CA LEU A 68 1.35 -5.59 -11.42
C LEU A 68 2.80 -5.88 -11.01
N VAL A 69 3.06 -7.14 -10.64
CA VAL A 69 4.38 -7.58 -10.17
C VAL A 69 4.82 -8.83 -10.93
N PHE A 70 6.13 -9.01 -11.05
CA PHE A 70 6.71 -10.26 -11.51
C PHE A 70 6.75 -11.27 -10.38
N VAL A 71 6.44 -12.52 -10.70
CA VAL A 71 6.44 -13.63 -9.74
C VAL A 71 7.10 -14.85 -10.36
N GLU A 72 7.80 -15.63 -9.56
CA GLU A 72 8.40 -16.89 -9.99
C GLU A 72 7.37 -18.02 -9.86
N ILE A 73 7.27 -18.83 -10.93
CA ILE A 73 6.51 -20.07 -11.02
C ILE A 73 7.45 -21.18 -11.51
N GLU A 74 7.05 -22.45 -11.40
CA GLU A 74 7.87 -23.59 -11.82
C GLU A 74 8.38 -23.48 -13.26
N GLU A 75 7.57 -22.89 -14.16
CA GLU A 75 7.89 -22.71 -15.58
C GLU A 75 8.59 -21.36 -15.89
N GLY A 76 9.13 -20.69 -14.87
CA GLY A 76 9.86 -19.42 -15.00
C GLY A 76 9.09 -18.22 -14.44
N ARG A 77 9.11 -17.09 -15.14
CA ARG A 77 8.52 -15.84 -14.63
C ARG A 77 7.12 -15.59 -15.17
N ALA A 78 6.19 -15.26 -14.29
CA ALA A 78 4.83 -14.84 -14.60
C ALA A 78 4.54 -13.43 -14.06
N ILE A 79 3.33 -12.95 -14.32
CA ILE A 79 2.81 -11.68 -13.81
C ILE A 79 1.63 -11.98 -12.89
N GLY A 80 1.58 -11.31 -11.74
CA GLY A 80 0.51 -11.45 -10.75
C GLY A 80 0.02 -10.11 -10.21
N LEU A 81 -1.08 -10.16 -9.46
CA LEU A 81 -1.55 -9.03 -8.66
C LEU A 81 -0.70 -8.92 -7.39
N PRO A 82 -0.26 -7.71 -6.99
CA PRO A 82 0.55 -7.53 -5.78
C PRO A 82 -0.17 -8.05 -4.54
N GLU A 83 -1.49 -7.95 -4.47
CA GLU A 83 -2.31 -8.41 -3.34
C GLU A 83 -2.20 -9.91 -3.03
N TRP A 84 -1.71 -10.72 -3.98
CA TRP A 84 -1.52 -12.15 -3.78
C TRP A 84 -0.20 -12.48 -3.06
N TYR A 85 0.73 -11.53 -2.99
CA TYR A 85 2.11 -11.77 -2.56
C TYR A 85 2.60 -10.75 -1.52
N GLU A 86 2.11 -9.53 -1.60
CA GLU A 86 2.44 -8.47 -0.65
C GLU A 86 1.45 -8.56 0.53
N GLU A 87 1.98 -8.69 1.74
CA GLU A 87 1.18 -8.50 2.95
C GLU A 87 0.51 -7.12 2.85
N LYS A 88 -0.82 -7.09 2.89
CA LYS A 88 -1.56 -5.84 2.98
C LYS A 88 -1.02 -5.10 4.20
N LYS A 89 -0.30 -4.00 4.00
CA LYS A 89 -0.16 -2.96 5.02
C LYS A 89 -1.58 -2.44 5.25
N ILE A 90 -2.29 -3.06 6.18
CA ILE A 90 -3.55 -2.54 6.68
C ILE A 90 -3.16 -1.27 7.43
N GLU A 91 -3.14 -0.15 6.72
CA GLU A 91 -3.22 1.16 7.37
C GLU A 91 -4.58 1.19 8.06
N LYS A 92 -4.63 0.75 9.32
CA LYS A 92 -5.78 1.01 10.18
C LYS A 92 -5.97 2.52 10.16
N LYS A 93 -7.06 2.99 9.55
CA LYS A 93 -7.55 4.36 9.77
C LYS A 93 -7.89 4.47 11.24
N ILE A 94 -6.93 4.92 12.04
CA ILE A 94 -7.15 5.27 13.43
C ILE A 94 -8.04 6.52 13.40
N ALA A 95 -9.21 6.46 14.02
CA ALA A 95 -10.01 7.66 14.24
C ALA A 95 -9.18 8.59 15.14
N CYS A 96 -8.77 9.73 14.59
CA CYS A 96 -7.98 10.72 15.30
C CYS A 96 -8.91 11.88 15.70
N GLU A 97 -8.94 12.20 16.98
CA GLU A 97 -9.58 13.41 17.49
C GLU A 97 -8.56 14.55 17.55
N LYS A 98 -8.99 15.78 17.26
CA LYS A 98 -8.13 16.96 17.32
C LYS A 98 -8.10 17.50 18.74
N ILE A 99 -6.90 17.65 19.30
CA ILE A 99 -6.67 18.21 20.63
C ILE A 99 -5.83 19.48 20.49
N GLU A 100 -6.29 20.59 21.08
CA GLU A 100 -5.55 21.84 21.17
C GLU A 100 -5.29 22.17 22.64
N ILE A 101 -4.01 22.17 23.05
CA ILE A 101 -3.60 22.43 24.42
C ILE A 101 -2.48 23.48 24.40
N PRO A 102 -2.57 24.56 25.20
CA PRO A 102 -1.46 25.48 25.37
C PRO A 102 -0.31 24.78 26.10
N LEU A 103 0.87 24.77 25.47
CA LEU A 103 2.08 24.18 26.04
C LEU A 103 3.04 25.28 26.54
N PRO A 104 3.63 25.11 27.74
CA PRO A 104 4.73 25.97 28.18
C PRO A 104 5.88 25.99 27.17
N ALA A 105 6.46 27.17 26.94
CA ALA A 105 7.51 27.35 25.94
C ALA A 105 8.76 26.51 26.22
N ASP A 106 9.10 26.28 27.50
CA ASP A 106 10.22 25.44 27.91
C ASP A 106 9.99 23.96 27.55
N LEU A 107 8.75 23.48 27.73
CA LEU A 107 8.37 22.11 27.38
C LEU A 107 8.39 21.91 25.87
N LEU A 108 7.89 22.87 25.10
CA LEU A 108 7.95 22.83 23.64
C LEU A 108 9.40 22.77 23.14
N ASN A 109 10.33 23.50 23.76
CA ASN A 109 11.75 23.46 23.39
C ASN A 109 12.37 22.10 23.67
N LYS A 110 12.03 21.46 24.80
CA LYS A 110 12.47 20.09 25.11
C LYS A 110 11.95 19.08 24.06
N ILE A 111 10.71 19.22 23.63
CA ILE A 111 10.12 18.38 22.57
C ILE A 111 10.85 18.56 21.23
N LYS A 112 11.22 19.80 20.86
CA LYS A 112 12.00 20.08 19.64
C LYS A 112 13.38 19.42 19.69
N ILE A 113 14.08 19.50 20.83
CA ILE A 113 15.36 18.81 21.02
C ILE A 113 15.17 17.30 20.85
N TYR A 114 14.15 16.73 21.49
CA TYR A 114 13.80 15.32 21.35
C TYR A 114 13.52 14.93 19.89
N GLN A 115 12.78 15.76 19.15
CA GLN A 115 12.54 15.57 17.73
C GLN A 115 13.84 15.46 16.93
N THR A 116 14.76 16.41 17.11
CA THR A 116 16.05 16.44 16.41
C THR A 116 16.92 15.25 16.79
N SER A 117 16.99 14.89 18.08
CA SER A 117 17.83 13.78 18.55
C SER A 117 17.40 12.42 18.00
N PHE A 118 16.10 12.21 17.77
CA PHE A 118 15.54 10.94 17.27
C PHE A 118 15.13 11.00 15.79
N ASN A 119 15.44 12.11 15.11
CA ASN A 119 15.19 12.33 13.69
C ASN A 119 13.72 12.11 13.26
N PHE A 120 12.77 12.59 14.06
CA PHE A 120 11.34 12.52 13.74
C PHE A 120 10.95 13.55 12.67
N TYR A 121 10.04 13.16 11.78
CA TYR A 121 9.65 13.98 10.63
C TYR A 121 8.83 15.21 11.04
N SER A 122 8.10 15.13 12.15
CA SER A 122 7.32 16.25 12.69
C SER A 122 7.38 16.34 14.21
N ILE A 123 7.06 17.53 14.74
CA ILE A 123 6.86 17.74 16.19
C ILE A 123 5.70 16.89 16.70
N GLU A 124 4.65 16.71 15.91
CA GLU A 124 3.49 15.88 16.26
C GLU A 124 3.90 14.43 16.49
N GLU A 125 4.76 13.88 15.62
CA GLU A 125 5.28 12.53 15.77
C GLU A 125 6.10 12.40 17.06
N ALA A 126 6.94 13.39 17.37
CA ALA A 126 7.70 13.43 18.62
C ALA A 126 6.78 13.49 19.86
N ILE A 127 5.71 14.30 19.81
CA ILE A 127 4.69 14.38 20.88
C ILE A 127 4.03 13.02 21.06
N ILE A 128 3.55 12.39 19.99
CA ILE A 128 2.89 11.08 20.06
C ILE A 128 3.79 10.03 20.71
N GLN A 129 5.08 9.99 20.36
CA GLN A 129 6.03 9.04 20.94
C GLN A 129 6.28 9.30 22.42
N LEU A 130 6.41 10.57 22.82
CA LEU A 130 6.55 10.94 24.22
C LEU A 130 5.29 10.60 25.03
N THR A 131 4.09 10.86 24.48
CA THR A 131 2.82 10.48 25.12
C THR A 131 2.71 8.97 25.26
N LYS A 132 3.05 8.18 24.23
CA LYS A 132 3.05 6.71 24.32
C LYS A 132 3.99 6.21 25.41
N LYS A 133 5.21 6.76 25.51
CA LYS A 133 6.17 6.42 26.56
C LYS A 133 5.67 6.79 27.95
N GLY A 134 5.08 7.98 28.10
CA GLY A 134 4.47 8.44 29.35
C GLY A 134 3.33 7.54 29.80
N LEU A 135 2.41 7.20 28.90
CA LEU A 135 1.31 6.27 29.17
C LEU A 135 1.82 4.86 29.52
N GLY A 136 2.88 4.39 28.84
CA GLY A 136 3.53 3.13 29.19
C GLY A 136 4.12 3.14 30.61
N ALA A 137 4.79 4.23 30.99
CA ALA A 137 5.34 4.39 32.34
C ALA A 137 4.26 4.53 33.42
N ALA A 138 3.13 5.15 33.09
CA ALA A 138 1.98 5.31 33.99
C ALA A 138 1.01 4.11 33.98
N SER A 139 1.29 3.06 33.19
CA SER A 139 0.36 1.95 32.97
C SER A 139 -0.04 1.24 34.26
N GLN A 140 0.92 1.00 35.16
CA GLN A 140 0.66 0.33 36.44
C GLN A 140 -0.21 1.18 37.36
N GLU A 141 0.06 2.48 37.45
CA GLU A 141 -0.75 3.43 38.25
C GLU A 141 -2.18 3.52 37.72
N LEU A 142 -2.35 3.56 36.40
CA LEU A 142 -3.68 3.57 35.77
C LEU A 142 -4.46 2.29 36.07
N ILE A 143 -3.80 1.12 36.02
CA ILE A 143 -4.41 -0.16 36.37
C ILE A 143 -4.84 -0.18 37.84
N ASP A 144 -3.99 0.31 38.74
CA ASP A 144 -4.27 0.27 40.17
C ASP A 144 -5.38 1.27 40.56
N ARG A 145 -5.46 2.44 39.92
CA ARG A 145 -6.61 3.35 40.06
C ARG A 145 -7.92 2.75 39.54
N LEU A 146 -7.89 2.09 38.38
CA LEU A 146 -9.07 1.44 37.81
C LEU A 146 -9.60 0.32 38.72
N LYS A 147 -8.73 -0.42 39.40
CA LYS A 147 -9.15 -1.44 40.38
C LYS A 147 -9.85 -0.81 41.57
N ILE A 148 -9.33 0.29 42.10
CA ILE A 148 -9.95 1.02 43.22
C ILE A 148 -11.34 1.51 42.82
N GLU A 149 -11.47 2.15 41.66
CA GLU A 149 -12.78 2.62 41.17
C GLU A 149 -13.77 1.46 40.95
N LEU A 150 -13.31 0.28 40.53
CA LEU A 150 -14.14 -0.92 40.37
C LEU A 150 -14.59 -1.49 41.72
N ASP A 151 -13.72 -1.47 42.73
CA ASP A 151 -14.03 -1.92 44.08
C ASP A 151 -15.00 -0.95 44.80
N GLU A 152 -14.93 0.35 44.52
CA GLU A 152 -15.86 1.36 45.05
C GLU A 152 -17.25 1.33 44.38
N LEU A 153 -17.39 0.66 43.22
CA LEU A 153 -18.65 0.45 42.51
C LEU A 153 -19.38 -0.84 42.91
N ASN A 154 -18.74 -1.73 43.69
CA ASN A 154 -19.32 -2.97 44.23
C ASN A 154 -19.78 -2.81 45.68
#